data_AF-A0A936W4D3-F1
#
_entry.id   AF-A0A936W4D3-F1
#
_cell.length_a   1.000
_cell.length_b   1.000
_cell.length_c   1.000
_cell.angle_alpha   90.00
_cell.angle_beta   90.00
_cell.angle_gamma   90.00
#
_symmetry.space_group_name_H-M   'P 1'
#
loop_
_entity.id
_entity.type
_entity.pdbx_description
1 polymer ?
#
loop_
_entity_poly.entity_id
_entity_poly.type
_entity_poly.pdbx_seq_one_letter_code
_entity_poly.pdbx_strand_id
1 'polypeptide(L)'
;MENEIQNSIKNALNYFGEFSILEDQNHLSEVNDIRSTVKQNSADGLFCICFTDDTSELLQTVADRVKKASYILKGFASLVTSKILFFQRDTNEELYNIPIEDMIVIVKKLPIMSYMEPTQYQKGIIIAMEGLSTGVVNSLIAEVSSIPVNMTDEIASFLINSIEEKKYSERIEYNYISLTGIINVSGKAGEVKIETILRIGGISVVSELETNAATDLTNKGISEKAVKLHFTSNEFSGRFDYDLYENDMSVQKEIDKLILNYELDAVRKSAKYFTVPPAHNN
;
A
#
# COMPACT_ATOMS: atom_id res chain seq x y z
N MET A 1 -15.44 -9.48 25.45
CA MET A 1 -14.54 -8.33 25.24
C MET A 1 -13.12 -8.58 25.75
N GLU A 2 -12.84 -8.61 27.06
CA GLU A 2 -11.46 -8.77 27.57
C GLU A 2 -10.78 -10.08 27.09
N ASN A 3 -11.52 -11.19 27.08
CA ASN A 3 -11.05 -12.47 26.50
C ASN A 3 -10.85 -12.43 24.97
N GLU A 4 -11.59 -11.60 24.23
CA GLU A 4 -11.47 -11.53 22.76
C GLU A 4 -10.27 -10.68 22.35
N ILE A 5 -10.02 -9.58 23.06
CA ILE A 5 -8.84 -8.72 22.85
C ILE A 5 -7.55 -9.49 23.12
N GLN A 6 -7.47 -10.17 24.26
CA GLN A 6 -6.30 -10.98 24.62
C GLN A 6 -6.08 -12.14 23.63
N ASN A 7 -7.15 -12.79 23.18
CA ASN A 7 -7.05 -13.82 22.14
C ASN A 7 -6.58 -13.25 20.79
N SER A 8 -7.08 -12.07 20.39
CA SER A 8 -6.66 -11.38 19.16
C SER A 8 -5.15 -11.10 19.18
N ILE A 9 -4.65 -10.54 20.28
CA ILE A 9 -3.23 -10.24 20.49
C ILE A 9 -2.39 -11.52 20.51
N LYS A 10 -2.81 -12.55 21.25
CA LYS A 10 -2.10 -13.84 21.31
C LYS A 10 -2.02 -14.51 19.94
N ASN A 11 -3.10 -14.46 19.15
CA ASN A 11 -3.10 -15.00 17.80
C ASN A 11 -2.14 -14.24 16.88
N ALA A 12 -2.09 -12.90 17.00
CA ALA A 12 -1.12 -12.09 16.27
C ALA A 12 0.32 -12.43 16.67
N LEU A 13 0.61 -12.55 17.98
CA LEU A 13 1.92 -12.94 18.49
C LEU A 13 2.35 -14.31 17.98
N ASN A 14 1.45 -15.29 17.94
CA ASN A 14 1.77 -16.61 17.38
C ASN A 14 2.01 -16.51 15.87
N TYR A 15 1.09 -15.86 15.14
CA TYR A 15 1.17 -15.78 13.69
C TYR A 15 2.42 -15.05 13.22
N PHE A 16 2.70 -13.86 13.75
CA PHE A 16 3.90 -13.10 13.40
C PHE A 16 5.16 -13.64 14.08
N GLY A 17 5.03 -14.29 15.23
CA GLY A 17 6.14 -14.86 15.99
C GLY A 17 6.64 -16.24 15.56
N GLU A 18 5.87 -16.98 14.74
CA GLU A 18 6.40 -18.10 13.95
C GLU A 18 7.61 -17.67 13.09
N PHE A 19 7.79 -16.37 12.85
CA PHE A 19 9.02 -15.82 12.32
C PHE A 19 9.92 -15.43 13.48
N SER A 20 10.63 -16.41 14.04
CA SER A 20 11.87 -16.04 14.72
C SER A 20 12.90 -15.79 13.63
N ILE A 21 13.42 -14.57 13.55
CA ILE A 21 14.55 -14.13 12.71
C ILE A 21 15.83 -14.94 13.01
N LEU A 22 15.75 -15.96 13.88
CA LEU A 22 16.84 -16.76 14.41
C LEU A 22 17.15 -18.03 13.62
N GLU A 23 16.32 -18.48 12.67
CA GLU A 23 16.55 -19.78 12.02
C GLU A 23 17.16 -19.76 10.61
N ASP A 24 17.44 -18.61 9.99
CA ASP A 24 18.30 -18.63 8.80
C ASP A 24 19.06 -17.32 8.54
N GLN A 25 20.34 -17.28 8.95
CA GLN A 25 21.23 -16.15 8.68
C GLN A 25 21.52 -15.96 7.18
N ASN A 26 21.33 -17.00 6.35
CA ASN A 26 21.50 -16.89 4.90
C ASN A 26 20.30 -16.22 4.22
N HIS A 27 19.08 -16.40 4.73
CA HIS A 27 17.92 -15.67 4.23
C HIS A 27 17.90 -14.20 4.68
N LEU A 28 18.53 -13.87 5.81
CA LEU A 28 18.68 -12.48 6.24
C LEU A 28 19.47 -11.62 5.24
N SER A 29 20.48 -12.16 4.55
CA SER A 29 21.24 -11.40 3.53
C SER A 29 20.46 -11.21 2.23
N GLU A 30 19.73 -12.22 1.75
CA GLU A 30 18.88 -12.10 0.55
C GLU A 30 17.68 -11.17 0.77
N VAL A 31 17.05 -11.25 1.96
CA VAL A 31 16.01 -10.29 2.33
C VAL A 31 16.63 -8.90 2.53
N ASN A 32 17.88 -8.76 3.01
CA ASN A 32 18.59 -7.48 3.04
C ASN A 32 18.88 -6.86 1.66
N ASP A 33 19.12 -7.65 0.61
CA ASP A 33 19.26 -7.16 -0.76
C ASP A 33 17.91 -6.74 -1.38
N ILE A 34 16.81 -7.43 -1.03
CA ILE A 34 15.43 -7.01 -1.36
C ILE A 34 15.01 -5.76 -0.56
N ARG A 35 15.55 -5.59 0.66
CA ARG A 35 15.37 -4.42 1.54
C ARG A 35 16.13 -3.17 1.08
N SER A 36 16.86 -3.23 -0.04
CA SER A 36 17.41 -2.02 -0.68
C SER A 36 16.27 -1.21 -1.32
N THR A 37 16.38 0.12 -1.30
CA THR A 37 15.47 1.06 -2.00
C THR A 37 15.31 0.75 -3.51
N VAL A 38 16.16 -0.13 -4.04
CA VAL A 38 16.31 -0.49 -5.44
C VAL A 38 15.26 -1.52 -5.92
N LYS A 39 14.69 -2.37 -5.04
CA LYS A 39 13.65 -3.35 -5.41
C LYS A 39 12.22 -2.91 -5.07
N GLN A 40 11.99 -1.64 -4.78
CA GLN A 40 10.63 -1.14 -4.56
C GLN A 40 10.02 -0.57 -5.85
N ASN A 41 10.84 -0.20 -6.83
CA ASN A 41 10.43 0.19 -8.18
C ASN A 41 11.26 -0.64 -9.17
N SER A 42 10.70 -1.73 -9.67
CA SER A 42 11.34 -2.58 -10.67
C SER A 42 10.59 -2.53 -12.00
N ALA A 43 11.15 -3.17 -13.03
CA ALA A 43 10.45 -3.38 -14.30
C ALA A 43 9.17 -4.23 -14.15
N ASP A 44 9.00 -4.91 -13.00
CA ASP A 44 7.95 -5.90 -12.75
C ASP A 44 6.82 -5.35 -11.85
N GLY A 45 7.08 -4.26 -11.11
CA GLY A 45 6.06 -3.63 -10.26
C GLY A 45 6.60 -2.57 -9.30
N LEU A 46 5.68 -1.97 -8.54
CA LEU A 46 5.99 -1.01 -7.48
C LEU A 46 5.32 -1.41 -6.17
N PHE A 47 6.11 -1.47 -5.09
CA PHE A 47 5.62 -1.68 -3.73
C PHE A 47 5.88 -0.42 -2.92
N CYS A 48 4.82 0.21 -2.42
CA CYS A 48 4.89 1.50 -1.74
C CYS A 48 4.31 1.43 -0.33
N ILE A 49 4.82 2.28 0.57
CA ILE A 49 4.30 2.41 1.93
C ILE A 49 4.10 3.90 2.22
N CYS A 50 2.87 4.31 2.54
CA CYS A 50 2.48 5.72 2.69
C CYS A 50 1.86 5.97 4.07
N PHE A 51 2.12 7.12 4.70
CA PHE A 51 1.48 7.47 5.97
C PHE A 51 1.01 8.93 6.01
N THR A 52 -0.17 9.19 6.57
CA THR A 52 -0.69 10.55 6.75
C THR A 52 -0.37 11.07 8.16
N ASP A 53 0.91 11.11 8.51
CA ASP A 53 1.37 11.42 9.87
C ASP A 53 1.98 12.82 10.03
N ASP A 54 1.55 13.79 9.19
CA ASP A 54 2.02 15.18 9.31
C ASP A 54 1.50 15.80 10.61
N THR A 55 2.42 16.33 11.40
CA THR A 55 2.15 16.95 12.70
C THR A 55 2.51 18.43 12.75
N SER A 56 2.97 19.01 11.62
CA SER A 56 3.49 20.38 11.54
C SER A 56 2.50 21.45 12.00
N GLU A 57 1.20 21.24 11.76
CA GLU A 57 0.13 22.17 12.14
C GLU A 57 -0.62 21.78 13.43
N LEU A 58 -0.19 20.72 14.12
CA LEU A 58 -0.89 20.19 15.30
C LEU A 58 -0.32 20.77 16.60
N LEU A 59 -1.19 20.96 17.58
CA LEU A 59 -0.77 21.22 18.96
C LEU A 59 0.12 20.06 19.45
N GLN A 60 1.17 20.36 20.20
CA GLN A 60 2.18 19.37 20.63
C GLN A 60 1.55 18.12 21.27
N THR A 61 0.54 18.29 22.12
CA THR A 61 -0.16 17.18 22.78
C THR A 61 -0.88 16.25 21.79
N VAL A 62 -1.41 16.81 20.70
CA VAL A 62 -2.04 16.03 19.61
C VAL A 62 -0.96 15.42 18.71
N ALA A 63 0.09 16.17 18.41
CA ALA A 63 1.23 15.70 17.64
C ALA A 63 1.89 14.46 18.28
N ASP A 64 2.02 14.43 19.61
CA ASP A 64 2.60 13.28 20.32
C ASP A 64 1.71 12.03 20.22
N ARG A 65 0.39 12.20 20.26
CA ARG A 65 -0.56 11.10 20.06
C ARG A 65 -0.53 10.61 18.61
N VAL A 66 -0.48 11.51 17.62
CA VAL A 66 -0.32 11.16 16.20
C VAL A 66 0.99 10.42 15.94
N LYS A 67 2.11 10.83 16.57
CA LYS A 67 3.39 10.12 16.48
C LYS A 67 3.31 8.69 17.03
N LYS A 68 2.58 8.48 18.14
CA LYS A 68 2.32 7.13 18.66
C LYS A 68 1.45 6.30 17.71
N ALA A 69 0.37 6.88 17.20
CA ALA A 69 -0.47 6.21 16.19
C ALA A 69 0.33 5.82 14.94
N SER A 70 1.19 6.72 14.45
CA SER A 70 2.11 6.47 13.34
C SER A 70 3.09 5.35 13.64
N TYR A 71 3.67 5.33 14.84
CA TYR A 71 4.55 4.23 15.27
C TYR A 71 3.85 2.87 15.15
N ILE A 72 2.60 2.76 15.61
CA ILE A 72 1.84 1.52 15.53
C ILE A 72 1.53 1.13 14.08
N LEU A 73 1.00 2.04 13.27
CA LEU A 73 0.67 1.73 11.87
C LEU A 73 1.92 1.35 11.05
N LYS A 74 3.06 1.99 11.31
CA LYS A 74 4.35 1.63 10.69
C LYS A 74 4.83 0.25 11.14
N GLY A 75 4.70 -0.07 12.43
CA GLY A 75 4.97 -1.41 12.95
C GLY A 75 4.11 -2.47 12.25
N PHE A 76 2.81 -2.22 12.12
CA PHE A 76 1.90 -3.14 11.43
C PHE A 76 2.20 -3.31 9.94
N ALA A 77 2.46 -2.21 9.22
CA ALA A 77 2.90 -2.28 7.82
C ALA A 77 4.18 -3.10 7.69
N SER A 78 5.11 -2.95 8.64
CA SER A 78 6.35 -3.73 8.70
C SER A 78 6.06 -5.22 8.88
N LEU A 79 5.24 -5.61 9.87
CA LEU A 79 4.83 -7.00 10.11
C LEU A 79 4.18 -7.65 8.88
N VAL A 80 3.26 -6.94 8.23
CA VAL A 80 2.58 -7.40 7.02
C VAL A 80 3.57 -7.59 5.88
N THR A 81 4.44 -6.59 5.65
CA THR A 81 5.47 -6.65 4.59
C THR A 81 6.41 -7.83 4.82
N SER A 82 6.87 -8.07 6.05
CA SER A 82 7.71 -9.22 6.40
C SER A 82 7.07 -10.55 6.02
N LYS A 83 5.78 -10.70 6.31
CA LYS A 83 5.04 -11.92 6.02
C LYS A 83 4.87 -12.13 4.52
N ILE A 84 4.49 -11.08 3.79
CA ILE A 84 4.40 -11.07 2.34
C ILE A 84 5.73 -11.56 1.73
N LEU A 85 6.85 -10.97 2.16
CA LEU A 85 8.18 -11.29 1.66
C LEU A 85 8.66 -12.71 1.97
N PHE A 86 8.16 -13.37 3.01
CA PHE A 86 8.57 -14.75 3.33
C PHE A 86 7.76 -15.82 2.59
N PHE A 87 6.49 -15.53 2.30
CA PHE A 87 5.68 -16.40 1.45
C PHE A 87 6.16 -16.36 -0.01
N GLN A 88 6.99 -15.37 -0.34
CA GLN A 88 7.62 -15.13 -1.63
C GLN A 88 9.06 -15.62 -1.61
N ARG A 89 9.37 -16.69 -2.35
CA ARG A 89 10.66 -17.40 -2.18
C ARG A 89 11.57 -17.38 -3.39
N ASP A 90 11.06 -17.12 -4.60
CA ASP A 90 11.79 -17.55 -5.80
C ASP A 90 12.15 -16.40 -6.77
N THR A 91 11.32 -15.35 -6.97
CA THR A 91 11.66 -14.22 -7.89
C THR A 91 11.16 -12.82 -7.48
N ASN A 92 11.72 -11.77 -8.10
CA ASN A 92 11.22 -10.39 -7.93
C ASN A 92 9.85 -10.16 -8.58
N GLU A 93 9.56 -10.84 -9.69
CA GLU A 93 8.28 -10.71 -10.42
C GLU A 93 7.12 -11.26 -9.59
N GLU A 94 7.34 -12.37 -8.89
CA GLU A 94 6.35 -12.95 -7.98
C GLU A 94 5.93 -11.97 -6.87
N LEU A 95 6.82 -11.06 -6.44
CA LEU A 95 6.53 -10.12 -5.35
C LEU A 95 5.37 -9.19 -5.69
N TYR A 96 5.29 -8.78 -6.95
CA TYR A 96 4.27 -7.84 -7.42
C TYR A 96 3.00 -8.55 -7.92
N ASN A 97 3.06 -9.86 -8.12
CA ASN A 97 1.95 -10.67 -8.62
C ASN A 97 1.19 -11.41 -7.51
N ILE A 98 1.42 -11.05 -6.25
CA ILE A 98 0.70 -11.65 -5.12
C ILE A 98 -0.77 -11.23 -5.19
N PRO A 99 -1.71 -12.19 -5.19
CA PRO A 99 -3.13 -11.89 -5.10
C PRO A 99 -3.43 -11.05 -3.86
N ILE A 100 -4.21 -9.99 -4.03
CA ILE A 100 -4.59 -9.10 -2.92
C ILE A 100 -5.30 -9.88 -1.81
N GLU A 101 -6.02 -10.95 -2.15
CA GLU A 101 -6.71 -11.84 -1.22
C GLU A 101 -5.75 -12.49 -0.23
N ASP A 102 -4.57 -12.91 -0.69
CA ASP A 102 -3.55 -13.51 0.17
C ASP A 102 -2.96 -12.47 1.12
N MET A 103 -2.77 -11.24 0.63
CA MET A 103 -2.33 -10.15 1.50
C MET A 103 -3.40 -9.75 2.53
N ILE A 104 -4.68 -9.78 2.16
CA ILE A 104 -5.80 -9.55 3.07
C ILE A 104 -5.79 -10.56 4.21
N VAL A 105 -5.47 -11.83 3.94
CA VAL A 105 -5.35 -12.87 4.98
C VAL A 105 -4.29 -12.49 6.02
N ILE A 106 -3.16 -11.93 5.58
CA ILE A 106 -2.07 -11.46 6.46
C ILE A 106 -2.54 -10.25 7.28
N VAL A 107 -3.13 -9.24 6.63
CA VAL A 107 -3.64 -8.03 7.31
C VAL A 107 -4.69 -8.41 8.36
N LYS A 108 -5.55 -9.40 8.08
CA LYS A 108 -6.56 -9.91 9.02
C LYS A 108 -6.00 -10.53 10.29
N LYS A 109 -4.68 -10.78 10.36
CA LYS A 109 -4.00 -11.28 11.58
C LYS A 109 -3.54 -10.17 12.52
N LEU A 110 -3.62 -8.90 12.11
CA LEU A 110 -3.29 -7.79 12.98
C LEU A 110 -4.28 -7.70 14.15
N PRO A 111 -3.80 -7.36 15.36
CA PRO A 111 -4.62 -7.36 16.55
C PRO A 111 -5.51 -6.10 16.64
N ILE A 112 -6.67 -6.25 17.30
CA ILE A 112 -7.61 -5.15 17.62
C ILE A 112 -8.00 -4.27 16.42
N MET A 113 -8.15 -4.91 15.27
CA MET A 113 -8.61 -4.29 14.04
C MET A 113 -10.10 -4.54 13.81
N SER A 114 -10.80 -3.53 13.31
CA SER A 114 -12.13 -3.66 12.71
C SER A 114 -12.01 -3.57 11.19
N TYR A 115 -12.30 -4.66 10.49
CA TYR A 115 -12.10 -4.75 9.05
C TYR A 115 -13.32 -4.29 8.26
N MET A 116 -13.07 -3.63 7.12
CA MET A 116 -14.08 -3.25 6.14
C MET A 116 -14.16 -4.31 5.04
N GLU A 117 -15.27 -4.34 4.31
CA GLU A 117 -15.37 -5.21 3.14
C GLU A 117 -14.36 -4.79 2.06
N PRO A 118 -13.71 -5.75 1.38
CA PRO A 118 -12.87 -5.44 0.24
C PRO A 118 -13.66 -4.73 -0.86
N THR A 119 -13.04 -3.74 -1.50
CA THR A 119 -13.61 -3.05 -2.66
C THR A 119 -12.79 -3.34 -3.89
N GLN A 120 -13.47 -3.64 -5.01
CA GLN A 120 -12.85 -3.83 -6.32
C GLN A 120 -13.42 -2.83 -7.32
N TYR A 121 -12.54 -2.19 -8.08
CA TYR A 121 -12.88 -1.31 -9.18
C TYR A 121 -12.19 -1.79 -10.46
N GLN A 122 -12.90 -1.73 -11.58
CA GLN A 122 -12.35 -2.05 -12.88
C GLN A 122 -12.71 -0.96 -13.88
N LYS A 123 -11.73 -0.55 -14.69
CA LYS A 123 -11.93 0.45 -15.75
C LYS A 123 -11.11 0.11 -16.97
N GLY A 124 -11.76 -0.02 -18.12
CA GLY A 124 -11.10 -0.11 -19.42
C GLY A 124 -11.23 1.22 -20.16
N ILE A 125 -10.14 1.70 -20.75
CA ILE A 125 -10.14 2.89 -21.61
C ILE A 125 -9.24 2.68 -22.81
N ILE A 126 -9.65 3.20 -23.97
CA ILE A 126 -8.83 3.25 -25.18
C ILE A 126 -8.38 4.69 -25.38
N ILE A 127 -7.07 4.90 -25.54
CA ILE A 127 -6.45 6.22 -25.65
C ILE A 127 -5.55 6.23 -26.88
N ALA A 128 -5.63 7.29 -27.69
CA ALA A 128 -4.66 7.50 -28.76
C ALA A 128 -3.26 7.69 -28.18
N MET A 129 -2.24 7.07 -28.78
CA MET A 129 -0.86 7.11 -28.25
C MET A 129 -0.34 8.54 -28.05
N GLU A 130 -0.67 9.48 -28.96
CA GLU A 130 -0.26 10.89 -28.84
C GLU A 130 -0.91 11.62 -27.64
N GLY A 131 -2.03 11.10 -27.14
CA GLY A 131 -2.75 11.63 -25.97
C GLY A 131 -2.34 10.97 -24.64
N LEU A 132 -1.49 9.94 -24.68
CA LEU A 132 -1.00 9.28 -23.47
C LEU A 132 -0.02 10.21 -22.75
N SER A 133 -0.33 10.58 -21.50
CA SER A 133 0.51 11.46 -20.70
C SER A 133 0.36 11.14 -19.22
N THR A 134 1.32 11.58 -18.40
CA THR A 134 1.33 11.36 -16.95
C THR A 134 0.02 11.84 -16.31
N GLY A 135 -0.46 13.03 -16.69
CA GLY A 135 -1.70 13.58 -16.16
C GLY A 135 -2.96 12.76 -16.49
N VAL A 136 -3.01 12.14 -17.67
CA VAL A 136 -4.12 11.26 -18.07
C VAL A 136 -4.09 9.97 -17.25
N VAL A 137 -2.93 9.31 -17.13
CA VAL A 137 -2.78 8.08 -16.34
C VAL A 137 -3.07 8.34 -14.86
N ASN A 138 -2.61 9.47 -14.30
CA ASN A 138 -2.90 9.86 -12.92
C ASN A 138 -4.40 10.04 -12.67
N SER A 139 -5.11 10.70 -13.60
CA SER A 139 -6.56 10.89 -13.48
C SER A 139 -7.29 9.56 -13.48
N LEU A 140 -6.85 8.61 -14.32
CA LEU A 140 -7.42 7.26 -14.37
C LEU A 140 -7.15 6.47 -13.10
N ILE A 141 -5.94 6.55 -12.54
CA ILE A 141 -5.58 5.94 -11.24
C ILE A 141 -6.46 6.51 -10.12
N ALA A 142 -6.63 7.84 -10.08
CA ALA A 142 -7.45 8.50 -9.06
C ALA A 142 -8.95 8.15 -9.16
N GLU A 143 -9.44 7.77 -10.34
CA GLU A 143 -10.82 7.31 -10.50
C GLU A 143 -11.05 5.88 -10.02
N VAL A 144 -10.02 5.03 -10.02
CA VAL A 144 -10.14 3.61 -9.67
C VAL A 144 -9.57 3.27 -8.31
N SER A 145 -8.84 4.18 -7.66
CA SER A 145 -8.19 3.94 -6.38
C SER A 145 -8.35 5.12 -5.43
N SER A 146 -8.56 4.79 -4.15
CA SER A 146 -8.61 5.75 -3.05
C SER A 146 -7.25 5.92 -2.34
N ILE A 147 -6.21 5.25 -2.83
CA ILE A 147 -4.85 5.37 -2.30
C ILE A 147 -4.39 6.82 -2.47
N PRO A 148 -3.95 7.51 -1.40
CA PRO A 148 -3.39 8.85 -1.51
C PRO A 148 -2.05 8.74 -2.24
N VAL A 149 -2.06 9.00 -3.54
CA VAL A 149 -0.88 8.84 -4.39
C VAL A 149 -0.17 10.18 -4.54
N ASN A 150 0.88 10.37 -3.78
CA ASN A 150 1.93 11.35 -4.08
C ASN A 150 2.99 10.78 -5.04
N MET A 151 2.80 9.54 -5.50
CA MET A 151 3.63 8.82 -6.48
C MET A 151 2.85 8.45 -7.76
N THR A 152 1.65 9.01 -7.98
CA THR A 152 0.92 8.79 -9.24
C THR A 152 1.82 9.16 -10.43
N ASP A 153 2.61 10.21 -10.30
CA ASP A 153 3.58 10.62 -11.32
C ASP A 153 4.66 9.56 -11.57
N GLU A 154 5.20 8.89 -10.54
CA GLU A 154 6.18 7.82 -10.71
C GLU A 154 5.54 6.59 -11.38
N ILE A 155 4.33 6.21 -10.95
CA ILE A 155 3.56 5.10 -11.54
C ILE A 155 3.25 5.38 -13.02
N ALA A 156 2.73 6.57 -13.30
CA ALA A 156 2.36 6.97 -14.64
C ALA A 156 3.59 7.11 -15.56
N SER A 157 4.69 7.67 -15.07
CA SER A 157 5.93 7.78 -15.85
C SER A 157 6.51 6.40 -16.14
N PHE A 158 6.50 5.48 -15.17
CA PHE A 158 6.93 4.10 -15.40
C PHE A 158 6.07 3.41 -16.47
N LEU A 159 4.74 3.51 -16.36
CA LEU A 159 3.81 2.90 -17.30
C LEU A 159 4.04 3.43 -18.72
N ILE A 160 4.16 4.74 -18.88
CA ILE A 160 4.38 5.38 -20.18
C ILE A 160 5.71 4.93 -20.77
N ASN A 161 6.81 5.01 -20.01
CA ASN A 161 8.13 4.58 -20.47
C ASN A 161 8.11 3.10 -20.87
N SER A 162 7.47 2.24 -20.09
CA SER A 162 7.37 0.80 -20.38
C SER A 162 6.60 0.52 -21.67
N ILE A 163 5.50 1.25 -21.91
CA ILE A 163 4.71 1.16 -23.15
C ILE A 163 5.53 1.64 -24.35
N GLU A 164 6.32 2.71 -24.20
CA GLU A 164 7.16 3.26 -25.26
C GLU A 164 8.39 2.40 -25.58
N GLU A 165 9.07 1.86 -24.56
CA GLU A 165 10.29 1.06 -24.67
C GLU A 165 10.04 -0.35 -25.22
N LYS A 166 8.97 -1.03 -24.79
CA LYS A 166 8.61 -2.39 -25.26
C LYS A 166 8.01 -2.43 -26.68
N LYS A 167 8.17 -1.36 -27.47
CA LYS A 167 7.82 -1.22 -28.90
C LYS A 167 6.85 -2.30 -29.43
N TYR A 168 5.57 -2.12 -29.10
CA TYR A 168 4.44 -2.55 -29.94
C TYR A 168 4.24 -4.06 -30.22
N SER A 169 4.55 -5.00 -29.31
CA SER A 169 4.24 -6.41 -29.61
C SER A 169 3.66 -7.29 -28.50
N GLU A 170 3.57 -6.85 -27.24
CA GLU A 170 3.12 -7.74 -26.14
C GLU A 170 2.19 -7.02 -25.15
N ARG A 171 1.29 -7.80 -24.54
CA ARG A 171 0.49 -7.37 -23.38
C ARG A 171 1.46 -7.00 -22.26
N ILE A 172 1.38 -5.77 -21.78
CA ILE A 172 2.17 -5.31 -20.63
C ILE A 172 1.27 -5.33 -19.42
N GLU A 173 1.67 -6.03 -18.37
CA GLU A 173 1.02 -6.00 -17.07
C GLU A 173 1.96 -5.34 -16.07
N TYR A 174 1.45 -4.39 -15.29
CA TYR A 174 2.20 -3.74 -14.23
C TYR A 174 1.36 -3.71 -12.96
N ASN A 175 1.94 -4.23 -11.88
CA ASN A 175 1.27 -4.33 -10.60
C ASN A 175 1.88 -3.35 -9.60
N TYR A 176 1.00 -2.52 -9.04
CA TYR A 176 1.28 -1.59 -7.96
C TYR A 176 0.63 -2.11 -6.69
N ILE A 177 1.40 -2.24 -5.61
CA ILE A 177 0.91 -2.58 -4.28
C ILE A 177 1.26 -1.44 -3.32
N SER A 178 0.31 -1.08 -2.48
CA SER A 178 0.50 -0.08 -1.43
C SER A 178 0.06 -0.59 -0.06
N LEU A 179 0.81 -0.22 0.96
CA LEU A 179 0.39 -0.24 2.36
C LEU A 179 0.29 1.20 2.85
N THR A 180 -0.92 1.67 3.10
CA THR A 180 -1.18 3.05 3.51
C THR A 180 -1.69 3.09 4.95
N GLY A 181 -0.99 3.79 5.84
CA GLY A 181 -1.49 4.15 7.16
C GLY A 181 -2.11 5.54 7.17
N ILE A 182 -3.42 5.62 7.41
CA ILE A 182 -4.16 6.88 7.47
C ILE A 182 -4.43 7.20 8.94
N ILE A 183 -4.13 8.44 9.33
CA ILE A 183 -4.37 9.00 10.66
C ILE A 183 -5.23 10.24 10.49
N ASN A 184 -6.51 10.12 10.86
CA ASN A 184 -7.45 11.23 10.84
C ASN A 184 -7.56 11.82 12.25
N VAL A 185 -7.35 13.12 12.35
CA VAL A 185 -7.51 13.87 13.59
C VAL A 185 -8.79 14.69 13.50
N SER A 186 -9.68 14.53 14.48
CA SER A 186 -10.94 15.29 14.54
C SER A 186 -11.22 15.76 15.97
N GLY A 187 -12.05 16.81 16.11
CA GLY A 187 -12.42 17.39 17.40
C GLY A 187 -11.69 18.70 17.73
N LYS A 188 -11.99 19.25 18.92
CA LYS A 188 -11.39 20.49 19.43
C LYS A 188 -10.39 20.17 20.53
N ALA A 189 -9.45 21.10 20.79
CA ALA A 189 -8.44 20.93 21.83
C ALA A 189 -9.06 20.50 23.18
N GLY A 190 -8.73 19.28 23.63
CA GLY A 190 -9.27 18.65 24.85
C GLY A 190 -10.11 17.38 24.58
N GLU A 191 -10.78 17.28 23.43
CA GLU A 191 -11.62 16.15 23.01
C GLU A 191 -11.22 15.70 21.59
N VAL A 192 -9.90 15.54 21.38
CA VAL A 192 -9.37 15.15 20.07
C VAL A 192 -9.48 13.65 19.91
N LYS A 193 -10.15 13.21 18.83
CA LYS A 193 -10.24 11.82 18.41
C LYS A 193 -9.23 11.54 17.31
N ILE A 194 -8.50 10.43 17.46
CA ILE A 194 -7.56 9.94 16.45
C ILE A 194 -8.12 8.64 15.88
N GLU A 195 -8.42 8.65 14.59
CA GLU A 195 -8.81 7.45 13.85
C GLU A 195 -7.62 6.97 13.04
N THR A 196 -7.31 5.68 13.18
CA THR A 196 -6.18 5.03 12.53
C THR A 196 -6.69 3.92 11.61
N ILE A 197 -6.25 3.95 10.37
CA ILE A 197 -6.65 2.99 9.34
C ILE A 197 -5.38 2.45 8.70
N LEU A 198 -5.27 1.13 8.57
CA LEU A 198 -4.31 0.49 7.69
C LEU A 198 -5.05 0.00 6.46
N ARG A 199 -4.66 0.49 5.29
CA ARG A 199 -5.17 0.07 3.99
C ARG A 199 -4.08 -0.68 3.23
N ILE A 200 -4.46 -1.79 2.63
CA ILE A 200 -3.68 -2.43 1.58
C ILE A 200 -4.43 -2.29 0.26
N GLY A 201 -3.73 -1.91 -0.79
CA GLY A 201 -4.33 -1.70 -2.09
C GLY A 201 -3.42 -2.19 -3.19
N GLY A 202 -4.02 -2.80 -4.22
CA GLY A 202 -3.35 -3.21 -5.44
C GLY A 202 -3.96 -2.50 -6.64
N ILE A 203 -3.16 -2.06 -7.59
CA ILE A 203 -3.60 -1.63 -8.92
C ILE A 203 -2.83 -2.46 -9.94
N SER A 204 -3.56 -3.26 -10.72
CA SER A 204 -3.03 -3.91 -11.91
C SER A 204 -3.42 -3.09 -13.13
N VAL A 205 -2.43 -2.76 -13.95
CA VAL A 205 -2.63 -2.08 -15.23
C VAL A 205 -2.20 -3.01 -16.35
N VAL A 206 -3.15 -3.38 -17.21
CA VAL A 206 -2.90 -4.17 -18.40
C VAL A 206 -3.01 -3.27 -19.63
N SER A 207 -1.94 -3.16 -20.39
CA SER A 207 -1.86 -2.42 -21.64
C SER A 207 -1.86 -3.39 -22.83
N GLU A 208 -2.77 -3.15 -23.77
CA GLU A 208 -2.89 -3.88 -25.04
C GLU A 208 -2.91 -2.92 -26.23
N LEU A 209 -2.26 -3.29 -27.32
CA LEU A 209 -2.29 -2.49 -28.55
C LEU A 209 -3.57 -2.76 -29.33
N GLU A 210 -4.27 -1.68 -29.69
CA GLU A 210 -5.43 -1.71 -30.59
C GLU A 210 -4.98 -1.28 -31.99
N THR A 211 -4.75 -2.26 -32.87
CA THR A 211 -4.35 -2.01 -34.27
C THR A 211 -5.52 -1.58 -35.16
N ASN A 212 -6.78 -1.75 -34.70
CA ASN A 212 -8.00 -1.45 -35.44
C ASN A 212 -8.85 -0.30 -34.85
N ALA A 213 -8.42 0.33 -33.75
CA ALA A 213 -9.17 1.42 -33.09
C ALA A 213 -9.36 2.69 -33.95
N ALA A 214 -8.77 2.74 -35.15
CA ALA A 214 -8.88 3.82 -36.12
C ALA A 214 -10.31 4.09 -36.64
N THR A 215 -11.32 3.27 -36.30
CA THR A 215 -12.72 3.51 -36.73
C THR A 215 -13.58 4.22 -35.68
N ASP A 216 -13.27 4.13 -34.39
CA ASP A 216 -14.14 4.68 -33.34
C ASP A 216 -13.64 6.00 -32.73
N LEU A 217 -12.33 6.31 -32.82
CA LEU A 217 -11.76 7.46 -32.12
C LEU A 217 -11.66 8.76 -32.94
N THR A 218 -11.71 8.70 -34.27
CA THR A 218 -11.73 9.92 -35.10
C THR A 218 -12.57 9.75 -36.37
N ASN A 219 -13.59 10.60 -36.54
CA ASN A 219 -14.27 10.86 -37.83
C ASN A 219 -13.35 11.54 -38.88
N LYS A 220 -12.02 11.40 -38.76
CA LYS A 220 -11.01 12.15 -39.53
C LYS A 220 -9.96 11.30 -40.24
N GLY A 221 -10.12 9.99 -40.34
CA GLY A 221 -9.36 9.18 -41.30
C GLY A 221 -7.84 9.20 -41.12
N ILE A 222 -7.35 9.38 -39.88
CA ILE A 222 -5.95 9.18 -39.54
C ILE A 222 -5.84 7.80 -38.88
N SER A 223 -4.95 6.96 -39.40
CA SER A 223 -4.54 5.69 -38.79
C SER A 223 -3.76 5.97 -37.51
N GLU A 224 -4.45 6.41 -36.45
CA GLU A 224 -3.84 6.62 -35.14
C GLU A 224 -3.78 5.30 -34.39
N LYS A 225 -2.58 4.93 -33.92
CA LYS A 225 -2.39 3.79 -33.03
C LYS A 225 -2.98 4.13 -31.66
N ALA A 226 -3.74 3.20 -31.09
CA ALA A 226 -4.31 3.37 -29.75
C ALA A 226 -3.81 2.30 -28.78
N VAL A 227 -3.77 2.66 -27.51
CA VAL A 227 -3.50 1.75 -26.40
C VAL A 227 -4.78 1.55 -25.61
N LYS A 228 -5.11 0.30 -25.32
CA LYS A 228 -6.18 -0.06 -24.40
C LYS A 228 -5.55 -0.32 -23.04
N LEU A 229 -5.94 0.49 -22.06
CA LEU A 229 -5.54 0.34 -20.67
C LEU A 229 -6.70 -0.25 -19.88
N HIS A 230 -6.47 -1.38 -19.22
CA HIS A 230 -7.38 -1.95 -18.24
C HIS A 230 -6.78 -1.82 -16.85
N PHE A 231 -7.47 -1.09 -15.99
CA PHE A 231 -7.14 -0.93 -14.59
C PHE A 231 -8.03 -1.86 -13.78
N THR A 232 -7.42 -2.63 -12.88
CA THR A 232 -8.11 -3.34 -11.81
C THR A 232 -7.51 -2.88 -10.48
N SER A 233 -8.32 -2.21 -9.66
CA SER A 233 -7.93 -1.85 -8.30
C SER A 233 -8.66 -2.72 -7.30
N ASN A 234 -7.92 -3.23 -6.32
CA ASN A 234 -8.48 -3.93 -5.18
C ASN A 234 -7.97 -3.27 -3.90
N GLU A 235 -8.86 -2.97 -2.97
CA GLU A 235 -8.50 -2.31 -1.73
C GLU A 235 -9.17 -3.02 -0.55
N PHE A 236 -8.44 -3.10 0.55
CA PHE A 236 -8.92 -3.61 1.82
C PHE A 236 -8.37 -2.76 2.94
N SER A 237 -9.22 -2.42 3.91
CA SER A 237 -8.81 -1.60 5.04
C SER A 237 -9.30 -2.17 6.36
N GLY A 238 -8.48 -1.98 7.38
CA GLY A 238 -8.85 -2.20 8.77
C GLY A 238 -8.62 -0.94 9.59
N ARG A 239 -9.58 -0.62 10.45
CA ARG A 239 -9.46 0.42 11.46
C ARG A 239 -8.83 -0.17 12.72
N PHE A 240 -7.74 0.42 13.18
CA PHE A 240 -7.12 0.06 14.44
C PHE A 240 -7.85 0.76 15.60
N ASP A 241 -8.14 0.04 16.67
CA ASP A 241 -8.75 0.63 17.87
C ASP A 241 -7.68 1.38 18.70
N TYR A 242 -7.31 2.56 18.22
CA TYR A 242 -6.31 3.41 18.88
C TYR A 242 -6.78 3.89 20.26
N ASP A 243 -8.08 4.14 20.43
CA ASP A 243 -8.64 4.55 21.72
C ASP A 243 -8.45 3.45 22.77
N LEU A 244 -8.67 2.18 22.42
CA LEU A 244 -8.36 1.05 23.30
C LEU A 244 -6.87 0.96 23.62
N TYR A 245 -5.99 1.06 22.62
CA TYR A 245 -4.54 1.04 22.83
C TYR A 245 -4.06 2.17 23.75
N GLU A 246 -4.60 3.38 23.59
CA GLU A 246 -4.17 4.55 24.37
C GLU A 246 -4.63 4.47 25.83
N ASN A 247 -5.77 3.84 26.11
CA ASN A 247 -6.39 3.81 27.43
C ASN A 247 -6.09 2.54 28.24
N ASP A 248 -5.57 1.47 27.63
CA ASP A 248 -5.25 0.21 28.30
C ASP A 248 -3.75 -0.13 28.25
N MET A 249 -3.08 -0.01 29.40
CA MET A 249 -1.64 -0.29 29.51
C MET A 249 -1.27 -1.75 29.20
N SER A 250 -2.16 -2.70 29.45
CA SER A 250 -1.90 -4.11 29.15
C SER A 250 -1.92 -4.35 27.65
N VAL A 251 -2.91 -3.77 26.96
CA VAL A 251 -2.98 -3.81 25.49
C VAL A 251 -1.78 -3.12 24.86
N GLN A 252 -1.42 -1.93 25.36
CA GLN A 252 -0.26 -1.18 24.90
C GLN A 252 1.03 -2.02 24.96
N LYS A 253 1.32 -2.62 26.13
CA LYS A 253 2.54 -3.42 26.33
C LYS A 253 2.65 -4.59 25.36
N GLU A 254 1.56 -5.31 25.12
CA GLU A 254 1.60 -6.48 24.25
C GLU A 254 1.69 -6.09 22.76
N ILE A 255 1.06 -5.00 22.34
CA ILE A 255 1.19 -4.48 20.97
C ILE A 255 2.60 -3.93 20.73
N ASP A 256 3.14 -3.15 21.67
CA ASP A 256 4.50 -2.64 21.58
C ASP A 256 5.50 -3.81 21.52
N LYS A 257 5.28 -4.86 22.32
CA LYS A 257 6.10 -6.09 22.29
C LYS A 257 6.00 -6.84 20.96
N LEU A 258 4.80 -6.95 20.38
CA LEU A 258 4.59 -7.54 19.06
C LEU A 258 5.42 -6.78 18.00
N ILE A 259 5.35 -5.46 18.00
CA ILE A 259 6.08 -4.62 17.05
C ILE A 259 7.59 -4.75 17.29
N LEU A 260 8.06 -4.52 18.53
CA LEU A 260 9.50 -4.55 18.85
C LEU A 260 10.18 -5.88 18.55
N ASN A 261 9.47 -7.00 18.71
CA ASN A 261 10.06 -8.33 18.53
C ASN A 261 10.12 -8.77 17.06
N TYR A 262 9.24 -8.27 16.21
CA TYR A 262 9.00 -8.83 14.87
C TYR A 262 8.97 -7.78 13.75
N GLU A 263 9.12 -6.49 14.05
CA GLU A 263 9.24 -5.46 13.02
C GLU A 263 10.54 -5.60 12.22
N LEU A 264 10.47 -5.30 10.92
CA LEU A 264 11.63 -5.01 10.10
C LEU A 264 12.01 -3.54 10.25
N ASP A 265 13.17 -3.32 10.87
CA ASP A 265 13.81 -2.03 11.04
C ASP A 265 14.01 -1.27 9.70
N ALA A 266 14.27 -2.00 8.62
CA ALA A 266 14.48 -1.43 7.28
C ALA A 266 13.19 -0.85 6.69
N VAL A 267 12.04 -1.48 6.93
CA VAL A 267 10.74 -0.90 6.57
C VAL A 267 10.58 0.38 7.37
N ARG A 268 10.80 0.35 8.69
CA ARG A 268 10.72 1.49 9.63
C ARG A 268 11.64 2.68 9.28
N LYS A 269 12.74 2.44 8.56
CA LYS A 269 13.80 3.43 8.24
C LYS A 269 13.93 3.75 6.75
N SER A 270 13.12 3.16 5.85
CA SER A 270 13.18 3.38 4.41
C SER A 270 12.94 4.84 4.01
N ALA A 271 13.87 5.45 3.25
CA ALA A 271 13.79 6.85 2.80
C ALA A 271 12.58 7.19 1.88
N LYS A 272 11.74 6.22 1.52
CA LYS A 272 10.46 6.43 0.84
C LYS A 272 9.27 6.56 1.80
N TYR A 273 9.55 6.99 3.05
CA TYR A 273 8.54 7.57 3.94
C TYR A 273 8.01 8.86 3.35
N PHE A 274 6.75 8.86 2.95
CA PHE A 274 6.07 10.11 2.67
C PHE A 274 4.97 10.35 3.68
N THR A 275 5.14 11.46 4.35
CA THR A 275 4.14 12.12 5.17
C THR A 275 3.23 12.90 4.22
N VAL A 276 1.97 12.50 4.09
CA VAL A 276 0.97 13.28 3.35
C VAL A 276 0.24 14.16 4.36
N PRO A 277 0.05 15.48 4.10
CA PRO A 277 -0.78 16.31 4.95
C PRO A 277 -2.21 15.71 5.05
N PRO A 278 -2.88 15.80 6.20
CA PRO A 278 -4.23 15.26 6.35
C PRO A 278 -5.16 15.85 5.30
N ALA A 279 -6.07 15.03 4.77
CA ALA A 279 -7.09 15.51 3.85
C ALA A 279 -7.94 16.56 4.60
N HIS A 280 -7.78 17.84 4.25
CA HIS A 280 -8.61 18.90 4.77
C HIS A 280 -10.03 18.70 4.23
N ASN A 281 -10.92 18.16 5.05
CA ASN A 281 -12.35 18.37 4.86
C ASN A 281 -12.63 19.82 5.25
N ASN A 282 -12.81 20.68 4.25
CA ASN A 282 -13.52 21.95 4.44
C ASN A 282 -14.98 21.68 4.82
#